data_AF-A0AAJ0LII7-F1
#
_entry.id   AF-A0AAJ0LII7-F1
#
_cell.length_a   1.000
_cell.length_b   1.000
_cell.length_c   1.000
_cell.angle_alpha   90.00
_cell.angle_beta   90.00
_cell.angle_gamma   90.00
#
_symmetry.space_group_name_H-M   'P 1'
#
loop_
_entity.id
_entity.type
_entity.pdbx_description
1 polymer ?
#
loop_
_entity_poly.entity_id
_entity_poly.type
_entity_poly.pdbx_seq_one_letter_code
_entity_poly.pdbx_strand_id
1 'polypeptide(L)' 'MLSFLLVIGGGSAKWAEAAPRPFFLWQSLVTGRYICVQGNPGSGWTRFAGPYKNGACRDH' A
#
# COMPACT_ATOMS: atom_id res chain seq x y z
N MET A 1 -15.93 40.97 33.87
CA MET A 1 -14.98 40.95 32.74
C MET A 1 -14.93 39.52 32.22
N LEU A 2 -15.28 39.29 30.95
CA LEU A 2 -15.59 37.97 30.39
C LEU A 2 -14.41 36.98 30.48
N SER A 3 -14.63 35.83 31.12
CA SER A 3 -13.77 34.65 31.01
C SER A 3 -14.02 33.98 29.65
N PHE A 4 -13.13 34.21 28.69
CA PHE A 4 -13.09 33.48 27.42
C PHE A 4 -12.55 32.05 27.67
N LEU A 5 -13.44 31.11 27.98
CA LEU A 5 -13.13 29.69 27.89
C LEU A 5 -13.20 29.28 26.41
N LEU A 6 -12.07 29.36 25.71
CA LEU A 6 -11.91 28.75 24.39
C LEU A 6 -11.93 27.22 24.60
N VAL A 7 -13.11 26.60 24.51
CA VAL A 7 -13.23 25.15 24.41
C VAL A 7 -12.67 24.75 23.05
N ILE A 8 -11.37 24.44 23.02
CA ILE A 8 -10.75 23.79 21.87
C ILE A 8 -11.33 22.38 21.84
N GLY A 9 -12.38 22.20 21.04
CA GLY A 9 -12.95 20.89 20.74
C GLY A 9 -11.85 20.02 20.14
N GLY A 10 -11.23 19.19 20.98
CA GLY A 10 -10.18 18.26 20.61
C GLY A 10 -10.75 17.18 19.70
N GLY A 11 -10.76 17.44 18.39
CA GLY A 11 -10.92 16.41 17.39
C GLY A 11 -9.82 15.38 17.57
N SER A 12 -10.18 14.20 18.07
CA SER A 12 -9.26 13.07 18.16
C SER A 12 -8.87 12.66 16.74
N ALA A 13 -7.72 13.13 16.27
CA ALA A 13 -7.12 12.66 15.02
C ALA A 13 -6.88 11.15 15.18
N LYS A 14 -7.70 10.35 14.50
CA LYS A 14 -7.49 8.91 14.40
C LYS A 14 -6.32 8.70 13.45
N TRP A 15 -5.17 8.34 14.00
CA TRP A 15 -4.06 7.83 13.21
C TRP A 15 -4.52 6.53 12.56
N ALA A 16 -4.70 6.56 11.23
CA ALA A 16 -4.96 5.36 10.46
C ALA A 16 -3.62 4.64 10.28
N GLU A 17 -3.44 3.52 10.97
CA GLU A 17 -2.28 2.66 10.79
C GLU A 17 -2.37 2.04 9.38
N ALA A 18 -1.56 2.55 8.44
CA ALA A 18 -1.49 2.00 7.10
C ALA A 18 -0.73 0.66 7.17
N ALA A 19 -1.46 -0.45 7.12
CA ALA A 19 -0.84 -1.76 7.02
C ALA A 19 0.10 -1.82 5.79
N PRO A 20 1.28 -2.46 5.89
CA PRO A 20 2.19 -2.59 4.76
C PRO A 20 1.47 -3.22 3.57
N ARG A 21 1.48 -2.52 2.42
CA ARG A 21 0.79 -3.02 1.22
C ARG A 21 1.55 -4.23 0.66
N PRO A 22 0.87 -5.35 0.36
CA PRO A 22 1.53 -6.54 -0.17
C PRO A 22 2.13 -6.29 -1.56
N PHE A 23 3.21 -7.00 -1.86
CA PHE A 23 3.82 -7.06 -3.19
C PHE A 23 3.34 -8.28 -3.98
N PHE A 24 3.31 -8.16 -5.30
CA PHE A 24 2.95 -9.25 -6.20
C PHE A 24 3.99 -9.39 -7.29
N LEU A 25 4.23 -10.62 -7.72
CA LEU A 25 5.04 -10.90 -8.90
C LEU A 25 4.12 -10.83 -10.12
N TRP A 26 4.42 -9.91 -11.03
CA TRP A 26 3.68 -9.69 -12.26
C TRP A 26 4.49 -10.17 -13.45
N GLN A 27 3.84 -10.90 -14.35
CA GLN A 27 4.43 -11.34 -15.60
C GLN A 27 3.92 -10.49 -16.76
N SER A 28 4.83 -10.01 -17.60
CA SER A 28 4.50 -9.30 -18.83
C SER A 28 3.88 -10.26 -19.83
N LEU A 29 2.69 -9.92 -20.34
CA LEU A 29 2.02 -10.67 -21.39
C LEU A 29 2.73 -10.55 -22.74
N VAL A 30 3.54 -9.50 -22.93
CA VAL A 30 4.25 -9.23 -24.20
C VAL A 30 5.63 -9.90 -24.22
N THR A 31 6.35 -9.88 -23.10
CA THR A 31 7.76 -10.33 -23.05
C THR A 31 8.01 -11.53 -22.16
N GLY A 32 7.03 -11.95 -21.36
CA GLY A 32 7.20 -13.01 -20.34
C GLY A 32 8.06 -12.62 -19.14
N ARG A 33 8.61 -11.39 -19.11
CA ARG A 33 9.46 -10.88 -18.01
C ARG A 33 8.66 -10.66 -16.73
N TYR A 34 9.35 -10.78 -15.60
CA TYR A 34 8.76 -10.60 -14.27
C TYR A 34 9.19 -9.29 -13.63
N ILE A 35 8.26 -8.65 -12.90
CA ILE A 35 8.54 -7.51 -12.01
C ILE A 35 7.83 -7.71 -10.66
N CYS A 36 8.41 -7.16 -9.60
CA CYS A 36 7.83 -7.18 -8.26
C CYS A 36 7.34 -5.79 -7.86
N VAL A 37 6.02 -5.60 -7.75
CA VAL A 37 5.41 -4.32 -7.36
C VAL A 37 4.11 -4.53 -6.60
N GLN A 38 3.70 -3.56 -5.77
CA GLN A 38 2.50 -3.67 -4.95
C GLN A 38 1.19 -3.48 -5.74
N GLY A 39 1.22 -2.73 -6.84
CA GLY A 39 0.06 -2.39 -7.66
C GLY A 39 -0.01 -3.16 -8.97
N ASN A 40 -1.16 -3.12 -9.64
CA ASN A 40 -1.28 -3.61 -11.02
C ASN A 40 -0.50 -2.66 -11.96
N PRO A 41 0.51 -3.14 -12.72
CA PRO A 41 1.29 -2.29 -13.62
C PRO A 41 0.54 -1.88 -14.90
N GLY A 42 -0.60 -2.52 -15.22
CA GLY A 42 -1.44 -2.20 -16.37
C GLY A 42 -1.95 -3.44 -17.10
N SER A 43 -2.69 -3.23 -18.19
CA SER A 43 -3.34 -4.29 -18.97
C SER A 43 -2.38 -5.32 -19.59
N GLY A 44 -1.12 -4.96 -19.80
CA GLY A 44 -0.08 -5.86 -20.34
C GLY A 44 0.54 -6.82 -19.33
N TRP A 45 -0.04 -6.95 -18.14
CA TRP A 45 0.51 -7.74 -17.03
C TRP A 45 -0.52 -8.68 -16.45
N THR A 46 -0.08 -9.88 -16.08
CA THR A 46 -0.87 -10.84 -15.32
C THR A 46 -0.20 -11.13 -13.97
N ARG A 47 -1.01 -11.36 -12.94
CA ARG A 47 -0.50 -11.72 -11.61
C ARG A 47 0.00 -13.16 -11.67
N PHE A 48 1.28 -13.37 -11.40
CA PHE A 48 1.91 -14.69 -11.41
C PHE A 48 1.99 -15.30 -10.01
N ALA A 49 2.40 -14.52 -9.00
CA ALA A 49 2.54 -15.00 -7.63
C ALA A 49 2.41 -13.87 -6.57
N GLY A 50 2.40 -14.25 -5.30
CA GLY A 50 2.19 -13.39 -4.13
C GLY A 50 0.89 -13.72 -3.38
N PRO A 51 0.60 -13.03 -2.26
CA PRO A 51 1.24 -11.80 -1.78
C PRO A 51 2.59 -12.01 -1.07
N TYR A 52 3.54 -11.11 -1.32
CA TYR A 52 4.83 -11.04 -0.63
C TYR A 52 4.89 -9.88 0.36
N LYS A 53 5.66 -10.06 1.42
CA LYS A 53 5.86 -9.06 2.49
C LYS A 53 6.99 -8.06 2.19
N ASN A 54 7.70 -8.23 1.06
CA ASN A 54 8.84 -7.41 0.68
C ASN A 54 8.85 -7.12 -0.84
N GLY A 55 9.57 -6.07 -1.23
CA GLY A 55 9.72 -5.65 -2.63
C GLY A 55 10.62 -6.53 -3.49
N ALA A 56 11.21 -7.59 -2.93
CA ALA A 56 12.00 -8.56 -3.68
C ALA A 56 11.17 -9.77 -4.15
N CYS A 57 9.90 -9.89 -3.73
CA CYS A 57 9.03 -11.02 -4.01
C CYS A 57 9.67 -12.38 -3.64
N ARG A 58 10.16 -12.49 -2.40
CA ARG A 58 10.79 -13.70 -1.86
C ARG A 58 10.18 -14.09 -0.51
N ASP A 59 10.23 -15.38 -0.18
CA ASP A 59 9.58 -15.99 1.00
C ASP A 59 10.47 -16.13 2.25
N HIS A 60 11.52 -15.31 2.39
CA HIS A 60 12.46 -15.38 3.52
C HIS A 60 12.02 -14.57 4.74
#